data_AF-X1NJA1-F1
#
_entry.id   AF-X1NJA1-F1
#
_cell.length_a   1.000
_cell.length_b   1.000
_cell.length_c   1.000
_cell.angle_alpha   90.00
_cell.angle_beta   90.00
_cell.angle_gamma   90.00
#
_symmetry.space_group_name_H-M   'P 1'
#
loop_
_entity.id
_entity.type
_entity.pdbx_description
1 polymer ?
#
loop_
_entity_poly.entity_id
_entity_poly.type
_entity_poly.pdbx_seq_one_letter_code
_entity_poly.pdbx_strand_id
1 'polypeptide(L)' 'MERRQRWIFPEAFKREAVDRVASSGLSPGRVAAELGLHETVLRRWMMQFGAHATGLA' A
#
# COMPACT_ATOMS: atom_id res chain seq x y z
N MET A 1 5.81 25.21 13.75
CA MET A 1 6.28 24.27 12.71
C MET A 1 5.99 22.86 13.21
N GLU A 2 4.78 22.36 13.01
CA GLU A 2 4.42 21.01 13.44
C GLU A 2 5.21 20.00 12.62
N ARG A 3 6.11 19.28 13.28
CA ARG A 3 6.81 18.15 12.68
C ARG A 3 5.75 17.12 12.34
N ARG A 4 5.32 17.11 11.08
CA ARG A 4 4.46 16.08 10.52
C ARG A 4 5.08 14.74 10.87
N GLN A 5 4.54 14.11 11.91
CA GLN A 5 5.06 12.89 12.49
C GLN A 5 4.99 11.86 11.37
N ARG A 6 6.13 11.55 10.77
CA ARG A 6 6.21 10.64 9.64
C ARG A 6 5.90 9.28 10.24
N TRP A 7 4.64 8.87 10.21
CA TRP A 7 4.25 7.53 10.61
C TRP A 7 4.95 6.57 9.63
N ILE A 8 6.06 5.99 10.07
CA ILE A 8 6.79 5.01 9.30
C ILE A 8 6.00 3.72 9.44
N PHE A 9 5.19 3.41 8.44
CA PHE A 9 4.53 2.12 8.37
C PHE A 9 5.58 1.03 8.20
N PRO A 10 5.54 -0.04 9.01
CA PRO A 10 6.45 -1.17 8.84
C PRO A 10 6.24 -1.81 7.46
N GLU A 11 7.32 -2.29 6.84
CA GLU A 11 7.26 -2.87 5.48
C GLU A 11 6.34 -4.09 5.41
N ALA A 12 6.27 -4.89 6.48
CA ALA A 12 5.33 -6.00 6.59
C ALA A 12 3.88 -5.55 6.38
N PHE A 13 3.49 -4.44 7.02
CA PHE A 13 2.14 -3.87 6.87
C PHE A 13 1.89 -3.34 5.45
N LYS A 14 2.91 -2.73 4.81
CA LYS A 14 2.79 -2.27 3.42
C LYS A 14 2.59 -3.46 2.47
N ARG A 15 3.35 -4.53 2.66
CA ARG A 15 3.24 -5.77 1.87
C ARG A 15 1.90 -6.45 2.08
N GLU A 16 1.43 -6.57 3.31
CA GLU A 16 0.12 -7.14 3.63
C GLU A 16 -1.01 -6.36 2.95
N ALA A 17 -0.93 -5.02 2.97
CA ALA A 17 -1.94 -4.20 2.30
C ALA A 17 -1.94 -4.41 0.77
N VAL A 18 -0.77 -4.56 0.15
CA VAL A 18 -0.64 -4.85 -1.30
C VAL A 18 -1.07 -6.29 -1.63
N ASP A 19 -0.68 -7.26 -0.81
CA ASP A 19 -1.07 -8.66 -0.93
C ASP A 19 -2.58 -8.84 -0.81
N ARG A 20 -3.22 -8.12 0.13
CA ARG A 20 -4.68 -8.10 0.27
C ARG A 20 -5.37 -7.56 -0.97
N VAL A 21 -4.82 -6.54 -1.65
CA VAL A 21 -5.35 -6.07 -2.94
C VAL A 21 -5.25 -7.17 -4.00
N ALA A 22 -4.10 -7.86 -4.08
CA ALA A 22 -3.86 -8.94 -5.04
C ALA A 22 -4.75 -10.17 -4.77
N SER A 23 -4.92 -10.55 -3.50
CA SER A 23 -5.69 -11.73 -3.06
C SER A 23 -7.20 -11.48 -3.08
N SER A 24 -7.66 -10.30 -2.67
CA SER A 24 -9.10 -9.96 -2.68
C SER A 24 -9.62 -9.58 -4.07
N GLY A 25 -8.74 -9.21 -5.02
CA GLY A 25 -9.16 -8.72 -6.35
C GLY A 25 -9.98 -7.43 -6.31
N LEU A 26 -9.98 -6.74 -5.16
CA LEU A 26 -10.74 -5.51 -4.94
C LEU A 26 -9.92 -4.29 -5.34
N SER A 27 -10.62 -3.22 -5.73
CA SER A 27 -9.97 -1.96 -6.04
C SER A 27 -9.15 -1.45 -4.85
N PRO A 28 -7.94 -0.91 -5.08
CA PRO A 28 -7.07 -0.41 -4.03
C PRO A 28 -7.73 0.68 -3.18
N GLY A 29 -8.61 1.51 -3.74
CA GLY A 29 -9.37 2.49 -2.96
C GLY A 29 -10.28 1.86 -1.91
N ARG A 30 -10.88 0.69 -2.21
CA ARG A 30 -11.75 -0.03 -1.28
C ARG A 30 -10.93 -0.68 -0.16
N VAL A 31 -9.82 -1.33 -0.51
CA VAL A 31 -8.90 -1.92 0.47
C VAL A 31 -8.27 -0.85 1.35
N ALA A 32 -7.93 0.32 0.78
CA ALA A 32 -7.42 1.44 1.55
C ALA A 32 -8.47 1.94 2.56
N ALA A 33 -9.72 2.13 2.13
CA ALA A 33 -10.81 2.54 3.01
C ALA A 33 -11.04 1.54 4.16
N GLU A 34 -11.01 0.23 3.87
CA GLU A 34 -11.12 -0.84 4.87
C GLU A 34 -9.97 -0.81 5.90
N LEU A 35 -8.76 -0.49 5.45
CA LEU A 35 -7.57 -0.40 6.30
C LEU A 35 -7.43 0.98 6.98
N GLY A 36 -8.35 1.92 6.75
CA GLY A 36 -8.25 3.30 7.23
C GLY A 36 -7.09 4.08 6.61
N LEU A 37 -6.62 3.64 5.43
CA LEU A 37 -5.51 4.23 4.70
C LEU A 37 -6.01 5.13 3.57
N HIS A 38 -5.20 6.11 3.22
CA HIS A 38 -5.46 6.93 2.04
C HIS A 38 -5.12 6.13 0.77
N GLU A 39 -6.00 6.16 -0.24
CA GLU A 39 -5.81 5.37 -1.47
C GLU A 39 -4.47 5.67 -2.16
N THR A 40 -4.01 6.91 -2.10
CA THR A 40 -2.73 7.32 -2.72
C THR A 40 -1.53 6.71 -2.02
N VAL A 41 -1.62 6.42 -0.71
CA VAL A 41 -0.58 5.70 0.03
C VAL A 41 -0.51 4.26 -0.46
N LEU A 42 -1.66 3.59 -0.60
CA LEU A 42 -1.72 2.21 -1.09
C LEU A 42 -1.27 2.11 -2.56
N ARG A 43 -1.70 3.04 -3.42
CA ARG A 43 -1.21 3.16 -4.81
C ARG A 43 0.30 3.35 -4.87
N ARG A 44 0.86 4.20 -4.00
CA ARG A 44 2.31 4.40 -3.92
C ARG A 44 3.04 3.15 -3.46
N TRP A 45 2.48 2.39 -2.52
CA TRP A 45 3.03 1.10 -2.12
C TRP A 45 2.91 0.06 -3.23
N MET A 46 1.79 -0.04 -3.93
CA MET A 46 1.67 -0.92 -5.09
C MET A 46 2.65 -0.57 -6.21
N MET A 47 2.98 0.71 -6.44
CA MET A 47 4.07 1.04 -7.38
C MET A 47 5.44 0.62 -6.86
N GLN A 48 5.71 0.82 -5.56
CA GLN A 48 6.97 0.42 -4.91
C GLN A 48 7.17 -1.11 -4.85
N PHE A 49 6.13 -1.87 -4.50
CA PHE A 49 6.17 -3.30 -4.28
C PHE A 49 5.69 -4.11 -5.49
N GLY A 50 4.82 -3.53 -6.32
CA GLY A 50 4.37 -4.13 -7.59
C GLY A 50 5.43 -4.05 -8.68
N ALA A 51 6.30 -3.03 -8.69
CA ALA A 51 7.51 -3.05 -9.51
C ALA A 51 8.51 -4.15 -9.06
N HIS A 52 8.40 -4.62 -7.82
CA HIS A 52 9.18 -5.75 -7.31
C HIS A 52 8.47 -7.11 -7.52
N ALA A 53 7.15 -7.12 -7.66
CA ALA A 53 6.35 -8.33 -7.94
C ALA A 53 6.29 -8.64 -9.44
N THR A 54 6.32 -7.61 -10.30
CA THR A 54 6.46 -7.74 -11.74
C THR A 54 7.86 -7.33 -12.12
N GLY A 55 8.80 -8.26 -11.94
CA GLY A 55 10.06 -8.22 -12.68
C GLY A 55 9.71 -8.24 -14.17
N LEU A 56 9.77 -7.07 -14.81
CA LEU A 56 10.22 -7.01 -16.19
C LEU A 56 11.66 -7.53 -16.19
N ALA A 57 11.77 -8.84 -16.43
CA ALA A 57 12.96 -9.52 -16.92
C ALA A 57 12.75 -9.82 -18.41
#